data_AF-A0A2G2HVK5-F1
#
_entry.id   AF-A0A2G2HVK5-F1
#
_cell.length_a   1.000
_cell.length_b   1.000
_cell.length_c   1.000
_cell.angle_alpha   90.00
_cell.angle_beta   90.00
_cell.angle_gamma   90.00
#
_symmetry.space_group_name_H-M   'P 1'
#
loop_
_entity.id
_entity.type
_entity.pdbx_description
1 polymer ?
#
loop_
_entity_poly.entity_id
_entity_poly.type
_entity_poly.pdbx_seq_one_letter_code
_entity_poly.pdbx_strand_id
1 'polypeptide(L)'
;ANRGSLLVVGAPPGGTDYDFDANEHILSGRKIVGCVEGDSVVKVFIPRLIQHYLDGNFPFDRLVSEYPFEDINKAVHDMEEGKAIKPVLIMDKDA
;
A
#
# COMPACT_ATOMS: atom_id res chain seq x y z
N ALA A 1 -24.28 1.81 18.54
CA ALA A 1 -22.87 2.23 18.38
C ALA A 1 -22.25 1.40 17.24
N ASN A 2 -21.81 2.05 16.16
CA ASN A 2 -21.16 1.39 15.03
C ASN A 2 -19.66 1.32 15.32
N ARG A 3 -19.25 0.23 15.98
CA ARG A 3 -17.90 0.00 16.56
C ARG A 3 -16.85 -0.37 15.51
N GLY A 4 -16.81 0.36 14.39
CA GLY A 4 -15.87 0.13 13.30
C GLY A 4 -14.41 0.42 13.69
N SER A 5 -13.49 -0.03 12.84
CA SER A 5 -12.05 0.22 12.99
C SER A 5 -11.52 0.98 11.78
N LEU A 6 -10.82 2.08 12.02
CA LEU A 6 -10.01 2.79 11.03
C LEU A 6 -8.55 2.34 11.17
N LEU A 7 -7.96 1.84 10.09
CA LEU A 7 -6.52 1.58 10.02
C LEU A 7 -5.82 2.72 9.30
N VAL A 8 -4.82 3.31 9.96
CA VAL A 8 -3.96 4.35 9.38
C VAL A 8 -2.73 3.68 8.79
N VAL A 9 -2.61 3.73 7.46
CA VAL A 9 -1.49 3.15 6.69
C VAL A 9 -0.59 4.20 6.04
N GLY A 10 -1.08 5.44 5.90
CA GLY A 10 -0.29 6.54 5.34
C GLY A 10 0.73 7.07 6.35
N ALA A 11 1.91 7.46 5.86
CA ALA A 11 2.98 8.05 6.66
C ALA A 11 3.15 9.54 6.29
N PRO A 12 2.52 10.48 7.02
CA PRO A 12 2.69 11.90 6.78
C PRO A 12 4.07 12.40 7.27
N PRO A 13 4.48 13.64 6.91
CA PRO A 13 5.66 14.26 7.49
C PRO A 13 5.62 14.29 9.03
N GLY A 14 6.78 14.20 9.67
CA GLY A 14 6.90 14.28 11.12
C GLY A 14 6.29 15.55 11.70
N GLY A 15 5.59 15.42 12.84
CA GLY A 15 4.88 16.53 13.49
C GLY A 15 3.50 16.84 12.90
N THR A 16 2.99 16.03 11.97
CA THR A 16 1.61 16.13 11.49
C THR A 16 0.63 15.54 12.52
N ASP A 17 -0.34 16.33 12.97
CA ASP A 17 -1.39 15.91 13.88
C ASP A 17 -2.67 15.46 13.16
N TYR A 18 -3.47 14.63 13.83
CA TYR A 18 -4.82 14.23 13.41
C TYR A 18 -5.84 14.62 14.49
N ASP A 19 -6.91 15.28 14.10
CA ASP A 19 -8.01 15.64 14.99
C ASP A 19 -9.28 14.81 14.73
N PHE A 20 -10.09 14.62 15.78
CA PHE A 20 -11.40 13.99 15.68
C PHE A 20 -12.34 14.51 16.78
N ASP A 21 -13.66 14.45 16.53
CA ASP A 21 -14.65 14.82 17.54
C ASP A 21 -14.68 13.79 18.68
N ALA A 22 -14.44 14.25 19.90
CA ALA A 22 -14.36 13.40 21.08
C ALA A 22 -15.71 12.76 21.45
N ASN A 23 -16.82 13.48 21.34
CA ASN A 23 -18.14 12.95 21.68
C ASN A 23 -18.56 11.89 20.66
N GLU A 24 -18.35 12.14 19.38
CA GLU A 24 -18.59 11.19 18.32
C GLU A 24 -17.72 9.94 18.50
N HIS A 25 -16.45 10.09 18.88
CA HIS A 25 -15.57 8.95 19.14
C HIS A 25 -16.08 8.09 20.30
N ILE A 26 -16.47 8.71 21.42
CA ILE A 26 -17.03 8.02 22.59
C ILE A 26 -18.34 7.29 22.22
N LEU A 27 -19.27 7.99 21.57
CA LEU A 27 -20.62 7.45 21.27
C LEU A 27 -20.60 6.39 20.17
N SER A 28 -19.70 6.53 19.19
CA SER A 28 -19.53 5.54 18.13
C SER A 28 -18.80 4.28 18.62
N GLY A 29 -17.90 4.42 19.60
CA GLY A 29 -17.05 3.34 20.11
C GLY A 29 -16.11 2.78 19.05
N ARG A 30 -15.72 3.62 18.07
CA ARG A 30 -14.78 3.24 17.00
C ARG A 30 -13.35 3.13 17.51
N LYS A 31 -12.54 2.34 16.81
CA LYS A 31 -11.09 2.25 17.06
C LYS A 31 -10.32 2.96 15.95
N ILE A 32 -9.23 3.61 16.33
CA ILE A 32 -8.23 4.15 15.40
C ILE A 32 -6.92 3.42 15.70
N VAL A 33 -6.33 2.78 14.68
CA VAL A 33 -5.16 1.90 14.86
C VAL A 33 -4.14 2.20 13.76
N GLY A 34 -2.89 2.41 14.13
CA GLY A 34 -1.78 2.48 13.16
C GLY A 34 -1.45 1.08 12.62
N CYS A 35 -1.16 0.98 11.32
CA CYS A 35 -0.87 -0.28 10.67
C CYS A 35 0.40 -0.14 9.80
N VAL A 36 1.46 -0.83 10.20
CA VAL A 36 2.75 -0.83 9.50
C VAL A 36 2.83 -2.09 8.65
N GLU A 37 3.04 -1.95 7.34
CA GLU A 37 3.24 -3.08 6.40
C GLU A 37 2.15 -4.17 6.50
N GLY A 38 0.91 -3.74 6.71
CA GLY A 38 -0.25 -4.63 6.85
C GLY A 38 -0.32 -5.39 8.18
N ASP A 39 0.52 -5.05 9.17
CA ASP A 39 0.64 -5.72 10.47
C ASP A 39 0.79 -7.25 10.33
N SER A 40 1.57 -7.65 9.32
CA SER A 40 1.61 -9.02 8.83
C SER A 40 2.88 -9.77 9.23
N VAL A 41 2.76 -11.08 9.38
CA VAL A 41 3.94 -11.96 9.44
C VAL A 41 4.38 -12.23 8.01
N VAL A 42 5.35 -11.44 7.52
CA VAL A 42 5.79 -11.45 6.11
C VAL A 42 6.06 -12.86 5.56
N LYS A 43 6.77 -13.71 6.33
CA LYS A 43 7.10 -15.09 5.93
C LYS A 43 5.88 -15.99 5.72
N VAL A 44 4.72 -15.63 6.28
CA VAL A 44 3.45 -16.33 6.12
C VAL A 44 2.58 -15.63 5.07
N PHE A 45 2.55 -14.30 5.09
CA PHE A 45 1.61 -13.53 4.30
C PHE A 45 1.98 -13.43 2.83
N ILE A 46 3.26 -13.24 2.49
CA ILE A 46 3.71 -13.16 1.09
C ILE A 46 3.43 -14.47 0.32
N PRO A 47 3.77 -15.67 0.83
CA PRO A 47 3.40 -16.92 0.16
C PRO A 47 1.90 -17.05 -0.08
N ARG A 48 1.07 -16.60 0.88
CA ARG A 48 -0.39 -16.61 0.73
C ARG A 48 -0.88 -15.66 -0.36
N LEU A 49 -0.32 -14.45 -0.46
CA LEU A 49 -0.66 -13.51 -1.54
C LEU A 49 -0.26 -14.04 -2.92
N ILE A 50 0.90 -14.70 -3.02
CA ILE A 50 1.32 -15.39 -4.26
C ILE A 50 0.31 -16.47 -4.64
N GLN A 51 -0.12 -17.30 -3.68
CA GLN A 51 -1.12 -18.32 -3.95
C GLN A 51 -2.44 -17.70 -4.45
N HIS A 52 -2.92 -16.64 -3.80
CA HIS A 52 -4.13 -15.95 -4.24
C HIS A 52 -4.00 -15.36 -5.67
N TYR A 53 -2.81 -14.89 -6.05
CA TYR A 53 -2.56 -14.45 -7.42
C TYR A 53 -2.61 -15.61 -8.43
N LEU A 54 -1.91 -16.72 -8.13
CA LEU A 54 -1.91 -17.92 -8.97
C LEU A 54 -3.30 -18.54 -9.13
N ASP A 55 -4.14 -18.44 -8.09
CA ASP A 55 -5.54 -18.89 -8.11
C ASP A 55 -6.48 -17.89 -8.82
N GLY A 56 -5.98 -16.75 -9.30
CA GLY A 56 -6.76 -15.70 -9.97
C GLY A 56 -7.60 -14.81 -9.03
N ASN A 57 -7.44 -14.94 -7.71
CA ASN A 57 -8.18 -14.20 -6.70
C ASN A 57 -7.56 -12.83 -6.35
N PHE A 58 -6.30 -12.60 -6.74
CA PHE A 58 -5.58 -11.37 -6.41
C PHE A 58 -4.70 -10.88 -7.59
N PRO A 59 -5.30 -10.24 -8.61
CA PRO A 59 -4.61 -9.82 -9.84
C PRO A 59 -3.81 -8.52 -9.63
N PHE A 60 -2.77 -8.56 -8.79
CA PHE A 60 -1.93 -7.40 -8.49
C PHE A 60 -1.05 -6.96 -9.68
N ASP A 61 -0.78 -7.89 -10.61
CA ASP A 61 -0.05 -7.68 -11.86
C ASP A 61 -0.66 -6.55 -12.71
N ARG A 62 -1.97 -6.32 -12.61
CA ARG A 62 -2.66 -5.23 -13.32
C ARG A 62 -2.24 -3.82 -12.88
N LEU A 63 -1.58 -3.69 -11.74
CA LEU A 63 -1.07 -2.42 -11.22
C LEU A 63 0.36 -2.14 -11.70
N VAL A 64 1.02 -3.14 -12.30
CA VAL A 64 2.43 -3.08 -12.66
C VAL A 64 2.61 -2.40 -14.01
N SER A 65 3.58 -1.50 -14.08
CA SER A 65 4.09 -0.93 -15.32
C SER A 65 5.59 -1.22 -15.39
N GLU A 66 6.02 -1.91 -16.44
CA GLU A 66 7.42 -2.30 -16.62
C GLU A 66 8.20 -1.20 -17.33
N TYR A 67 9.41 -0.94 -16.85
CA TYR A 67 10.35 0.02 -17.43
C TYR A 67 11.73 -0.63 -17.51
N PRO A 68 12.50 -0.42 -18.59
CA PRO A 68 13.93 -0.71 -18.58
C PRO A 68 14.63 0.04 -17.44
N PHE A 69 15.72 -0.51 -16.90
CA PHE A 69 16.42 0.11 -15.77
C PHE A 69 16.94 1.52 -16.09
N GLU A 70 17.39 1.75 -17.33
CA GLU A 70 17.85 3.06 -17.83
C GLU A 70 16.76 4.14 -17.81
N ASP A 71 15.49 3.74 -17.82
CA ASP A 71 14.33 4.63 -17.85
C ASP A 71 13.81 5.01 -16.45
N ILE A 72 14.63 4.85 -15.39
CA ILE A 72 14.22 5.11 -14.00
C ILE A 72 13.59 6.50 -13.79
N ASN A 73 14.12 7.55 -14.40
CA ASN A 73 13.57 8.91 -14.24
C ASN A 73 12.18 9.04 -14.86
N LYS A 74 11.94 8.34 -15.97
CA LYS A 74 10.62 8.29 -16.61
C LYS A 74 9.64 7.50 -15.75
N ALA A 75 10.07 6.36 -15.19
CA ALA A 75 9.25 5.54 -14.30
C ALA A 75 8.79 6.33 -13.06
N VAL A 76 9.69 7.14 -12.46
CA VAL A 76 9.35 8.02 -11.34
C VAL A 76 8.39 9.13 -11.76
N HIS A 77 8.65 9.82 -12.88
CA HIS A 77 7.77 10.88 -13.37
C HIS A 77 6.35 10.36 -13.68
N ASP A 78 6.23 9.22 -14.35
CA ASP A 78 4.94 8.60 -14.65
C ASP A 78 4.21 8.16 -13.37
N MET A 79 4.93 7.78 -12.32
CA MET A 79 4.34 7.46 -11.01
C MET A 79 3.80 8.70 -10.30
N GLU A 80 4.54 9.80 -10.31
CA GLU A 80 4.11 11.08 -9.71
C GLU A 80 2.89 11.67 -10.43
N GLU A 81 2.83 11.54 -11.76
CA GLU A 81 1.68 11.95 -12.58
C GLU A 81 0.50 10.96 -12.52
N GLY A 82 0.64 9.86 -11.78
CA GLY A 82 -0.40 8.83 -11.63
C GLY A 82 -0.65 7.99 -12.87
N LYS A 83 0.21 8.06 -13.89
CA LYS A 83 0.15 7.21 -15.09
C LYS A 83 0.60 5.78 -14.79
N ALA A 84 1.57 5.60 -13.90
CA ALA A 84 2.05 4.31 -13.43
C ALA A 84 1.71 4.12 -11.94
N ILE A 85 0.94 3.09 -11.60
CA ILE A 85 0.57 2.82 -10.19
C ILE A 85 1.73 2.15 -9.45
N LYS A 86 2.33 1.12 -10.05
CA LYS A 86 3.51 0.42 -9.52
C LYS A 86 4.55 0.22 -10.63
N PRO A 87 5.50 1.16 -10.81
CA PRO A 87 6.61 0.93 -11.71
C PRO A 87 7.50 -0.22 -11.21
N VAL A 88 7.92 -1.10 -12.13
CA VAL A 88 8.90 -2.15 -11.91
C VAL A 88 10.02 -1.98 -12.92
N LEU A 89 11.25 -1.82 -12.42
CA LEU A 89 12.44 -1.75 -13.27
C LEU A 89 12.88 -3.16 -13.64
N ILE A 90 12.99 -3.41 -14.95
CA ILE A 90 13.51 -4.65 -15.50
C ILE A 90 15.03 -4.53 -15.58
N MET A 91 15.70 -5.36 -14.78
CA MET A 91 17.15 -5.47 -14.80
C MET A 91 17.55 -6.39 -15.96
N ASP A 92 18.44 -5.93 -16.84
CA ASP A 92 19.06 -6.82 -17.82
C ASP A 92 19.85 -7.92 -17.08
N LYS A 93 19.72 -9.17 -17.56
CA LYS A 93 20.35 -10.34 -16.92
C LYS A 93 21.85 -10.45 -17.21
N ASP A 94 22.38 -9.60 -18.09
CA ASP A 94 23.74 -9.70 -18.65
C ASP A 94 24.61 -8.45 -18.42
N ALA A 95 24.23 -7.56 -17.48
CA ALA A 95 25.04 -6.42 -17.06
C ALA A 95 25.98 -6.75 -15.89
#